data_AF-A0A0F9HUN1-F1
#
_entry.id   AF-A0A0F9HUN1-F1
#
_cell.length_a   1.000
_cell.length_b   1.000
_cell.length_c   1.000
_cell.angle_alpha   90.00
_cell.angle_beta   90.00
_cell.angle_gamma   90.00
#
_symmetry.space_group_name_H-M   'P 1'
#
loop_
_entity.id
_entity.type
_entity.pdbx_description
1 polymer ?
#
loop_
_entity_poly.entity_id
_entity_poly.type
_entity_poly.pdbx_seq_one_letter_code
_entity_poly.pdbx_strand_id
1 'polypeptide(L)'
;IMLGIFLITLVSASLGLYEQHKCVEIKTILNTTSVNISTISYPNSSIVVSNKEMTKNALTFNYSFCNTSTLGIYLYDYFDAEGNTYINDFKVTTNGKEFTTQNSIAYLGFILILLFTFFLTMYGAGRIEWKSKKNDEGKILTINNFKYVKVFLYTLAYFELMFLFGLSYKVTREADIEGFIQFFNFIYQLFLYLLYPLMIALIIIIFVIWINNKKLHERLKLGLGK
;
A
#
# COMPACT_ATOMS: atom_id res chain seq x y z
N ILE A 1 -32.57 35.40 -8.62
CA ILE A 1 -31.43 35.60 -9.54
C ILE A 1 -30.42 34.50 -9.22
N MET A 2 -30.49 33.39 -9.98
CA MET A 2 -29.54 32.27 -9.90
C MET A 2 -28.33 32.67 -10.76
N LEU A 3 -27.20 32.87 -10.09
CA LEU A 3 -25.95 33.29 -10.70
C LEU A 3 -25.27 32.05 -11.30
N GLY A 4 -25.40 31.89 -12.62
CA GLY A 4 -24.72 30.85 -13.36
C GLY A 4 -23.22 31.13 -13.44
N ILE A 5 -22.44 30.42 -12.62
CA ILE A 5 -20.98 30.42 -12.71
C ILE A 5 -20.61 29.60 -13.94
N PHE A 6 -20.18 30.29 -15.00
CA PHE A 6 -19.50 29.71 -16.15
C PHE A 6 -18.10 29.26 -15.70
N LEU A 7 -17.92 27.97 -15.45
CA LEU A 7 -16.61 27.34 -15.34
C LEU A 7 -16.07 27.13 -16.76
N ILE A 8 -15.20 28.03 -17.21
CA ILE A 8 -14.39 27.80 -18.41
C ILE A 8 -13.35 26.75 -18.02
N THR A 9 -13.53 25.50 -18.43
CA THR A 9 -12.50 24.48 -18.27
C THR A 9 -11.37 24.78 -19.24
N LEU A 10 -10.27 25.33 -18.73
CA LEU A 10 -8.99 25.34 -19.45
C LEU A 10 -8.58 23.88 -19.66
N VAL A 11 -8.78 23.39 -20.88
CA VAL A 11 -8.32 22.06 -21.28
C VAL A 11 -6.82 22.17 -21.52
N SER A 12 -6.01 21.82 -20.51
CA SER A 12 -4.58 21.55 -20.72
C SER A 12 -4.45 20.15 -21.33
N ALA A 13 -3.69 20.03 -22.40
CA ALA A 13 -3.35 18.74 -22.98
C ALA A 13 -2.20 18.11 -22.16
N SER A 14 -2.53 17.11 -21.36
CA SER A 14 -1.54 16.32 -20.63
C SER A 14 -1.17 15.09 -21.45
N LEU A 15 0.13 14.81 -21.59
CA LEU A 15 0.66 13.64 -22.29
C LEU A 15 0.30 12.33 -21.56
N GLY A 16 0.02 12.41 -20.26
CA GLY A 16 -0.46 11.30 -19.44
C GLY A 16 0.43 10.98 -18.24
N LEU A 17 0.33 9.72 -17.78
CA LEU A 17 0.98 9.21 -16.57
C LEU A 17 2.14 8.29 -16.93
N TYR A 18 3.27 8.49 -16.27
CA TYR A 18 4.50 7.72 -16.50
C TYR A 18 5.08 7.21 -15.18
N GLU A 19 5.73 6.05 -15.25
CA GLU A 19 6.38 5.44 -14.08
C GLU A 19 7.73 6.09 -13.80
N GLN A 20 8.04 6.29 -12.52
CA GLN A 20 9.33 6.78 -12.04
C GLN A 20 10.48 5.93 -12.59
N HIS A 21 11.61 6.57 -12.91
CA HIS A 21 12.80 5.93 -13.48
C HIS A 21 12.61 5.28 -14.86
N LYS A 22 11.48 5.52 -15.54
CA LYS A 22 11.31 5.17 -16.95
C LYS A 22 11.35 6.40 -17.84
N CYS A 23 11.80 6.21 -19.08
CA CYS A 23 11.83 7.28 -20.07
C CYS A 23 10.42 7.61 -20.57
N VAL A 24 10.15 8.90 -20.73
CA VAL A 24 8.94 9.46 -21.31
C VAL A 24 9.22 9.76 -22.78
N GLU A 25 8.44 9.18 -23.68
CA GLU A 25 8.49 9.54 -25.09
C GLU A 25 7.56 10.72 -25.35
N ILE A 26 8.14 11.90 -25.50
CA ILE A 26 7.42 13.11 -25.93
C ILE A 26 7.31 13.04 -27.45
N LYS A 27 6.06 12.94 -27.95
CA LYS A 27 5.76 12.87 -29.37
C LYS A 27 4.83 14.01 -29.74
N THR A 28 5.13 14.67 -30.85
CA THR A 28 4.22 15.66 -31.44
C THR A 28 4.14 15.48 -32.95
N ILE A 29 3.01 15.89 -33.55
CA ILE A 29 2.76 15.78 -34.98
C ILE A 29 2.51 17.18 -35.50
N LEU A 30 3.46 17.71 -36.28
CA LEU A 30 3.37 19.03 -36.89
C LEU A 30 3.91 19.01 -38.32
N ASN A 31 3.33 19.84 -39.18
CA ASN A 31 3.82 20.03 -40.54
C ASN A 31 4.86 21.16 -40.60
N THR A 32 6.03 20.93 -40.01
CA THR A 32 7.15 21.91 -39.96
C THR A 32 8.49 21.23 -40.25
N THR A 33 9.55 22.02 -40.43
CA THR A 33 10.90 21.50 -40.75
C THR A 33 11.61 20.96 -39.51
N SER A 34 11.47 21.64 -38.37
CA SER A 34 12.16 21.34 -37.10
C SER A 34 11.25 21.65 -35.93
N VAL A 35 11.38 20.87 -34.86
CA VAL A 35 10.75 21.15 -33.56
C VAL A 35 11.80 20.96 -32.49
N ASN A 36 11.89 21.93 -31.57
CA ASN A 36 12.83 21.91 -30.48
C ASN A 36 12.08 21.96 -29.16
N ILE A 37 12.48 21.09 -28.22
CA ILE A 37 12.13 21.23 -26.81
C ILE A 37 12.79 22.51 -26.30
N SER A 38 11.97 23.47 -25.92
CA SER A 38 12.39 24.75 -25.36
C SER A 38 12.84 24.54 -23.93
N THR A 39 11.95 24.07 -23.06
CA THR A 39 12.29 23.65 -21.71
C THR A 39 11.54 22.40 -21.27
N ILE A 40 12.16 21.65 -20.36
CA ILE A 40 11.46 20.71 -19.47
C ILE A 40 11.79 21.17 -18.06
N SER A 41 10.75 21.35 -17.25
CA SER A 41 10.87 21.74 -15.85
C SER A 41 10.37 20.62 -14.94
N TYR A 42 11.10 20.45 -13.83
CA TYR A 42 10.68 19.59 -12.75
C TYR A 42 9.43 20.13 -12.05
N PRO A 43 8.77 19.31 -11.21
CA PRO A 43 7.65 19.75 -10.37
C PRO A 43 7.97 20.90 -9.41
N ASN A 44 9.26 21.15 -9.14
CA ASN A 44 9.74 22.30 -8.35
C ASN A 44 10.09 23.53 -9.21
N SER A 45 9.69 23.54 -10.48
CA SER A 45 9.94 24.58 -11.48
C SER A 45 11.41 24.77 -11.90
N SER A 46 12.33 23.92 -11.46
CA SER A 46 13.73 23.96 -11.94
C SER A 46 13.84 23.35 -13.34
N ILE A 47 14.59 24.00 -14.22
CA ILE A 47 14.74 23.57 -15.63
C ILE A 47 15.80 22.46 -15.69
N VAL A 48 15.45 21.32 -16.30
CA VAL A 48 16.33 20.16 -16.47
C VAL A 48 16.83 20.00 -17.90
N VAL A 49 16.03 20.38 -18.88
CA VAL A 49 16.38 20.35 -20.30
C VAL A 49 16.08 21.72 -20.86
N SER A 50 17.01 22.25 -21.68
CA SER A 50 16.81 23.50 -22.40
C SER A 50 17.33 23.36 -23.83
N ASN A 51 16.54 23.85 -24.79
CA ASN A 51 16.83 23.95 -26.21
C ASN A 51 17.43 22.66 -26.82
N LYS A 52 16.62 21.60 -26.86
CA LYS A 52 17.00 20.30 -27.46
C LYS A 52 16.18 20.01 -28.71
N GLU A 53 16.86 19.74 -29.81
CA GLU A 53 16.22 19.34 -31.07
C GLU A 53 15.56 17.97 -30.93
N MET A 54 14.32 17.85 -31.42
CA MET A 54 13.61 16.58 -31.50
C MET A 54 14.02 15.81 -32.76
N THR A 55 13.98 14.47 -32.69
CA THR A 55 14.24 13.63 -33.87
C THR A 55 13.01 13.56 -34.76
N LYS A 56 13.14 13.96 -36.03
CA LYS A 56 12.06 13.93 -37.02
C LYS A 56 11.91 12.56 -37.68
N ASN A 57 10.70 12.05 -37.75
CA ASN A 57 10.30 10.88 -38.54
C ASN A 57 9.00 11.22 -39.30
N ALA A 58 9.13 11.56 -40.59
CA ALA A 58 8.04 12.13 -41.40
C ALA A 58 7.44 13.40 -40.76
N LEU A 59 6.17 13.35 -40.35
CA LEU A 59 5.46 14.46 -39.67
C LEU A 59 5.54 14.38 -38.14
N THR A 60 6.15 13.33 -37.60
CA THR A 60 6.25 13.10 -36.16
C THR A 60 7.62 13.52 -35.63
N PHE A 61 7.64 14.27 -34.55
CA PHE A 61 8.84 14.67 -33.82
C PHE A 61 8.85 13.99 -32.47
N ASN A 62 9.96 13.31 -32.15
CA ASN A 62 10.11 12.53 -30.93
C ASN A 62 11.29 13.00 -30.09
N TYR A 63 11.12 13.03 -28.77
CA TYR A 63 12.17 13.24 -27.78
C TYR A 63 11.99 12.29 -26.61
N SER A 64 13.06 11.62 -26.18
CA SER A 64 13.03 10.70 -25.05
C SER A 64 13.62 11.37 -23.81
N PHE A 65 12.80 11.55 -22.78
CA PHE A 65 13.21 12.14 -21.52
C PHE A 65 13.30 11.07 -20.43
N CYS A 66 14.51 10.77 -19.95
CA CYS A 66 14.74 9.70 -18.98
C CYS A 66 14.94 10.17 -17.54
N ASN A 67 15.01 11.48 -17.28
CA ASN A 67 15.30 12.01 -15.95
C ASN A 67 14.02 12.17 -15.11
N THR A 68 13.38 11.04 -14.82
CA THR A 68 12.09 10.94 -14.12
C THR A 68 12.25 10.48 -12.66
N SER A 69 13.34 10.91 -11.99
CA SER A 69 13.57 10.56 -10.58
C SER A 69 12.64 11.28 -9.62
N THR A 70 12.17 12.48 -9.96
CA THR A 70 11.29 13.29 -9.11
C THR A 70 9.84 12.98 -9.45
N LEU A 71 9.00 12.79 -8.44
CA LEU A 71 7.56 12.56 -8.62
C LEU A 71 6.81 13.89 -8.78
N GLY A 72 5.74 13.88 -9.56
CA GLY A 72 4.89 15.06 -9.76
C GLY A 72 4.66 15.41 -11.23
N ILE A 73 4.17 16.63 -11.45
CA ILE A 73 3.84 17.15 -12.78
C ILE A 73 5.06 17.86 -13.35
N TYR A 74 5.52 17.39 -14.51
CA TYR A 74 6.55 18.03 -15.30
C TYR A 74 5.87 18.90 -16.35
N LEU A 75 6.34 20.13 -16.49
CA LEU A 75 5.90 21.02 -17.55
C LEU A 75 6.97 21.03 -18.63
N TYR A 76 6.56 20.91 -19.88
CA TYR A 76 7.45 21.06 -21.01
C TYR A 76 6.82 21.94 -22.07
N ASP A 77 7.68 22.68 -22.75
CA ASP A 77 7.31 23.47 -23.90
C ASP A 77 8.23 23.17 -25.09
N TYR A 78 7.68 23.31 -26.28
CA TYR A 78 8.42 23.17 -27.53
C TYR A 78 8.00 24.26 -28.51
N PHE A 79 8.93 24.63 -29.39
CA PHE A 79 8.66 25.53 -30.50
C PHE A 79 8.97 24.90 -31.84
N ASP A 80 8.20 25.29 -32.85
CA ASP A 80 8.41 24.92 -34.24
C ASP A 80 9.39 25.88 -34.95
N ALA A 81 9.65 25.63 -36.24
CA ALA A 81 10.51 26.48 -37.06
C ALA A 81 9.95 27.90 -37.27
N GLU A 82 8.65 28.10 -37.06
CA GLU A 82 7.97 29.39 -37.20
C GLU A 82 7.97 30.19 -35.87
N GLY A 83 8.41 29.57 -34.77
CA GLY A 83 8.46 30.17 -33.44
C GLY A 83 7.17 30.05 -32.63
N ASN A 84 6.19 29.26 -33.09
CA ASN A 84 4.98 28.99 -32.30
C ASN A 84 5.36 28.11 -31.10
N THR A 85 4.90 28.48 -29.91
CA THR A 85 5.22 27.76 -28.66
C THR A 85 4.01 26.98 -28.17
N TYR A 86 4.23 25.73 -27.78
CA TYR A 86 3.23 24.84 -27.25
C TYR A 86 3.63 24.37 -25.86
N ILE A 87 2.73 24.51 -24.88
CA ILE A 87 2.95 24.12 -23.50
C ILE A 87 2.10 22.90 -23.20
N ASN A 88 2.70 21.87 -22.64
CA ASN A 88 2.03 20.65 -22.22
C ASN A 88 2.64 20.13 -20.92
N ASP A 89 2.01 19.13 -20.34
CA ASP A 89 2.45 18.52 -19.10
C ASP A 89 2.46 16.99 -19.18
N PHE A 90 3.20 16.36 -18.29
CA PHE A 90 3.07 14.93 -18.01
C PHE A 90 3.31 14.69 -16.53
N LYS A 91 2.69 13.65 -15.97
CA LYS A 91 2.82 13.34 -14.54
C LYS A 91 3.60 12.05 -14.34
N VAL A 92 4.64 12.12 -13.53
CA VAL A 92 5.41 10.95 -13.09
C VAL A 92 4.89 10.49 -11.74
N THR A 93 4.48 9.22 -11.66
CA THR A 93 4.06 8.55 -10.43
C THR A 93 4.90 7.31 -10.18
N THR A 94 4.88 6.80 -8.95
CA THR A 94 5.68 5.62 -8.53
C THR A 94 5.45 4.38 -9.40
N ASN A 95 4.26 4.22 -9.98
CA ASN A 95 3.86 3.04 -10.76
C ASN A 95 3.26 3.37 -12.14
N GLY A 96 3.29 4.64 -12.57
CA GLY A 96 2.67 5.10 -13.82
C GLY A 96 1.15 5.06 -13.82
N LYS A 97 0.52 4.99 -12.65
CA LYS A 97 -0.94 5.05 -12.49
C LYS A 97 -1.32 6.24 -11.63
N GLU A 98 -2.54 6.73 -11.83
CA GLU A 98 -3.11 7.77 -10.98
C GLU A 98 -3.81 7.13 -9.78
N PHE A 99 -3.47 7.63 -8.59
CA PHE A 99 -4.18 7.28 -7.37
C PHE A 99 -5.52 8.04 -7.34
N THR A 100 -6.55 7.40 -7.89
CA THR A 100 -7.90 7.99 -7.99
C THR A 100 -8.62 8.00 -6.64
N THR A 101 -9.56 8.94 -6.48
CA THR A 101 -10.44 9.02 -5.29
C THR A 101 -11.18 7.70 -5.03
N GLN A 102 -11.56 6.97 -6.08
CA GLN A 102 -12.21 5.66 -5.96
C GLN A 102 -11.28 4.62 -5.31
N ASN A 103 -10.01 4.57 -5.72
CA ASN A 103 -9.01 3.70 -5.12
C ASN A 103 -8.81 4.05 -3.64
N SER A 104 -8.71 5.34 -3.30
CA SER A 104 -8.60 5.81 -1.92
C SER A 104 -9.75 5.35 -1.04
N ILE A 105 -10.99 5.49 -1.52
CA ILE A 105 -12.20 5.06 -0.81
C ILE A 105 -12.19 3.54 -0.59
N ALA A 106 -11.82 2.76 -1.62
CA ALA A 106 -11.74 1.31 -1.52
C ALA A 106 -10.69 0.86 -0.49
N TYR A 107 -9.50 1.47 -0.50
CA TYR A 107 -8.46 1.17 0.49
C TYR A 107 -8.88 1.56 1.91
N LEU A 108 -9.50 2.73 2.10
CA LEU A 108 -10.02 3.16 3.40
C LEU A 108 -11.07 2.19 3.93
N GLY A 109 -12.03 1.79 3.08
CA GLY A 109 -13.06 0.82 3.45
C GLY A 109 -12.47 -0.53 3.84
N PHE A 110 -11.49 -1.02 3.10
CA PHE A 110 -10.81 -2.29 3.41
C PHE A 110 -10.02 -2.22 4.72
N ILE A 111 -9.32 -1.12 4.99
CA ILE A 111 -8.63 -0.89 6.28
C ILE A 111 -9.62 -0.87 7.44
N LEU A 112 -10.78 -0.21 7.30
CA LEU A 112 -11.79 -0.16 8.36
C LEU A 112 -12.37 -1.55 8.66
N ILE A 113 -12.63 -2.37 7.63
CA ILE A 113 -13.10 -3.75 7.80
C ILE A 113 -12.03 -4.61 8.48
N LEU A 114 -10.77 -4.49 8.06
CA LEU A 114 -9.66 -5.21 8.69
C LEU A 114 -9.43 -4.78 10.15
N LEU A 115 -9.59 -3.51 10.45
CA LEU A 115 -9.46 -2.98 11.80
C LEU A 115 -10.62 -3.46 12.69
N PHE A 116 -11.85 -3.47 12.17
CA PHE A 116 -13.00 -4.04 12.86
C PHE A 116 -12.83 -5.54 13.14
N THR A 117 -12.44 -6.32 12.13
CA THR A 117 -12.20 -7.76 12.27
C THR A 117 -11.06 -8.02 13.26
N PHE A 118 -9.95 -7.28 13.20
CA PHE A 118 -8.88 -7.33 14.20
C PHE A 118 -9.38 -7.16 15.64
N PHE A 119 -10.18 -6.13 15.90
CA PHE A 119 -10.73 -5.91 17.25
C PHE A 119 -11.71 -7.01 17.67
N LEU A 120 -12.52 -7.53 16.75
CA LEU A 120 -13.41 -8.66 17.00
C LEU A 120 -12.61 -9.93 17.35
N THR A 121 -11.56 -10.23 16.59
CA THR A 121 -10.67 -11.37 16.80
C THR A 121 -9.96 -11.27 18.16
N MET A 122 -9.44 -10.09 18.49
CA MET A 122 -8.82 -9.81 19.80
C MET A 122 -9.82 -9.92 20.95
N TYR A 123 -11.04 -9.39 20.79
CA TYR A 123 -12.10 -9.52 21.80
C TYR A 123 -12.49 -10.98 22.03
N GLY A 124 -12.65 -11.76 20.95
CA GLY A 124 -12.92 -13.19 21.00
C GLY A 124 -11.80 -13.97 21.71
N ALA A 125 -10.55 -13.70 21.36
CA ALA A 125 -9.38 -14.32 22.01
C ALA A 125 -9.32 -13.98 23.51
N GLY A 126 -9.59 -12.72 23.87
CA GLY A 126 -9.62 -12.25 25.26
C GLY A 126 -10.70 -12.91 26.11
N ARG A 127 -11.89 -13.12 25.54
CA ARG A 127 -13.04 -13.74 26.22
C ARG A 127 -12.87 -15.22 26.53
N ILE A 128 -12.07 -15.95 25.75
CA ILE A 128 -11.84 -17.38 25.99
C ILE A 128 -10.96 -17.57 27.23
N GLU A 129 -11.43 -18.33 28.21
CA GLU A 129 -10.64 -18.65 29.41
C GLU A 129 -9.49 -19.62 29.07
N TRP A 130 -8.31 -19.40 29.68
CA TRP A 130 -7.16 -20.30 29.51
C TRP A 130 -7.22 -21.53 30.42
N LYS A 131 -7.89 -21.40 31.57
CA LYS A 131 -7.96 -22.46 32.58
C LYS A 131 -9.15 -23.39 32.31
N SER A 132 -9.04 -24.62 32.78
CA SER A 132 -10.15 -25.58 32.83
C SER A 132 -11.06 -25.25 34.02
N LYS A 133 -12.37 -25.52 33.93
CA LYS A 133 -13.30 -25.27 35.04
C LYS A 133 -12.97 -26.19 36.22
N LYS A 134 -12.96 -25.61 37.43
CA LYS A 134 -12.71 -26.32 38.68
C LYS A 134 -13.91 -26.16 39.62
N ASN A 135 -14.14 -27.13 40.50
CA ASN A 135 -15.09 -27.00 41.61
C ASN A 135 -14.47 -26.23 42.78
N ASP A 136 -15.25 -26.00 43.84
CA ASP A 136 -14.81 -25.31 45.06
C ASP A 136 -13.68 -26.06 45.80
N GLU A 137 -13.57 -27.37 45.59
CA GLU A 137 -12.48 -28.21 46.11
C GLU A 137 -11.22 -28.17 45.24
N GLY A 138 -11.21 -27.39 44.14
CA GLY A 138 -10.08 -27.27 43.22
C GLY A 138 -9.96 -28.39 42.18
N LYS A 139 -10.86 -29.38 42.18
CA LYS A 139 -10.92 -30.51 41.24
C LYS A 139 -11.42 -30.06 39.88
N ILE A 140 -10.82 -30.60 38.82
CA ILE A 140 -11.16 -30.23 37.44
C ILE A 140 -12.45 -30.94 37.02
N LEU A 141 -13.50 -30.17 36.73
CA LEU A 141 -14.80 -30.70 36.29
C LEU A 141 -14.79 -31.01 34.80
N THR A 142 -14.26 -30.09 33.98
CA THR A 142 -14.24 -30.23 32.52
C THR A 142 -12.96 -29.66 31.92
N ILE A 143 -12.38 -30.38 30.97
CA ILE A 143 -11.22 -29.90 30.20
C ILE A 143 -11.72 -28.84 29.21
N ASN A 144 -11.16 -27.65 29.28
CA ASN A 144 -11.48 -26.58 28.33
C ASN A 144 -10.68 -26.76 27.03
N ASN A 145 -11.34 -27.24 25.97
CA ASN A 145 -10.74 -27.40 24.64
C ASN A 145 -10.63 -26.08 23.85
N PHE A 146 -11.26 -24.98 24.31
CA PHE A 146 -11.20 -23.69 23.61
C PHE A 146 -9.82 -23.01 23.68
N LYS A 147 -8.86 -23.57 24.45
CA LYS A 147 -7.48 -23.07 24.49
C LYS A 147 -6.83 -23.03 23.10
N TYR A 148 -7.07 -24.05 22.27
CA TYR A 148 -6.55 -24.06 20.90
C TYR A 148 -7.17 -22.97 20.04
N VAL A 149 -8.48 -22.74 20.19
CA VAL A 149 -9.20 -21.64 19.52
C VAL A 149 -8.62 -20.29 19.94
N LYS A 150 -8.30 -20.10 21.23
CA LYS A 150 -7.66 -18.87 21.71
C LYS A 150 -6.28 -18.63 21.07
N VAL A 151 -5.43 -19.66 21.00
CA VAL A 151 -4.11 -19.56 20.33
C VAL A 151 -4.28 -19.26 18.85
N PHE A 152 -5.23 -19.92 18.19
CA PHE A 152 -5.56 -19.66 16.79
C PHE A 152 -6.05 -18.22 16.56
N LEU A 153 -6.93 -17.70 17.41
CA LEU A 153 -7.43 -16.31 17.29
C LEU A 153 -6.31 -15.28 17.49
N TYR A 154 -5.40 -15.47 18.45
CA TYR A 154 -4.24 -14.56 18.56
C TYR A 154 -3.31 -14.64 17.36
N THR A 155 -3.15 -15.84 16.77
CA THR A 155 -2.40 -16.02 15.53
C THR A 155 -3.06 -15.28 14.38
N LEU A 156 -4.39 -15.40 14.25
CA LEU A 156 -5.16 -14.68 13.24
C LEU A 156 -5.05 -13.16 13.42
N ALA A 157 -5.18 -12.66 14.66
CA ALA A 157 -5.02 -11.25 14.97
C ALA A 157 -3.62 -10.71 14.61
N TYR A 158 -2.57 -11.53 14.76
CA TYR A 158 -1.22 -11.18 14.31
C TYR A 158 -1.16 -11.02 12.79
N PHE A 159 -1.74 -11.96 12.03
CA PHE A 159 -1.81 -11.86 10.58
C PHE A 159 -2.62 -10.64 10.14
N GLU A 160 -3.78 -10.39 10.75
CA GLU A 160 -4.61 -9.20 10.47
C GLU A 160 -3.82 -7.90 10.71
N LEU A 161 -3.07 -7.82 11.81
CA LEU A 161 -2.21 -6.67 12.11
C LEU A 161 -1.10 -6.49 11.06
N MET A 162 -0.45 -7.58 10.66
CA MET A 162 0.55 -7.55 9.58
C MET A 162 -0.06 -7.09 8.25
N PHE A 163 -1.26 -7.54 7.90
CA PHE A 163 -2.00 -7.10 6.72
C PHE A 163 -2.35 -5.61 6.79
N LEU A 164 -2.80 -5.11 7.95
CA LEU A 164 -3.07 -3.69 8.17
C LEU A 164 -1.82 -2.84 7.89
N PHE A 165 -0.66 -3.22 8.41
CA PHE A 165 0.58 -2.48 8.16
C PHE A 165 1.05 -2.58 6.70
N GLY A 166 0.92 -3.75 6.06
CA GLY A 166 1.26 -3.92 4.65
C GLY A 166 0.38 -3.07 3.72
N LEU A 167 -0.91 -2.95 4.02
CA LEU A 167 -1.84 -2.08 3.28
C LEU A 167 -1.55 -0.60 3.53
N SER A 168 -1.31 -0.21 4.77
CA SER A 168 -0.93 1.17 5.11
C SER A 168 0.35 1.58 4.38
N TYR A 169 1.35 0.70 4.30
CA TYR A 169 2.55 0.92 3.48
C TYR A 169 2.18 1.11 2.01
N LYS A 170 1.36 0.23 1.43
CA LYS A 170 0.95 0.35 0.03
C LYS A 170 0.21 1.67 -0.25
N VAL A 171 -0.75 2.03 0.58
CA VAL A 171 -1.56 3.26 0.43
C VAL A 171 -0.68 4.50 0.52
N THR A 172 0.19 4.57 1.51
CA THR A 172 1.09 5.72 1.69
C THR A 172 2.11 5.84 0.58
N ARG A 173 2.55 4.72 -0.02
CA ARG A 173 3.42 4.71 -1.20
C ARG A 173 2.72 5.22 -2.45
N GLU A 174 1.47 4.84 -2.64
CA GLU A 174 0.65 5.32 -3.77
C GLU A 174 0.23 6.79 -3.60
N ALA A 175 0.07 7.24 -2.36
CA ALA A 175 -0.21 8.64 -2.01
C ALA A 175 1.04 9.53 -1.90
N ASP A 176 2.23 8.96 -2.12
CA ASP A 176 3.53 9.65 -2.09
C ASP A 176 3.82 10.41 -0.78
N ILE A 177 3.51 9.79 0.37
CA ILE A 177 3.70 10.40 1.69
C ILE A 177 5.00 9.87 2.32
N GLU A 178 6.15 10.36 1.86
CA GLU A 178 7.51 9.86 2.16
C GLU A 178 7.74 9.39 3.60
N GLY A 179 7.43 10.24 4.60
CA GLY A 179 7.67 9.92 6.01
C GLY A 179 6.89 8.68 6.50
N PHE A 180 5.65 8.51 6.05
CA PHE A 180 4.83 7.37 6.43
C PHE A 180 5.20 6.09 5.66
N ILE A 181 5.68 6.22 4.42
CA ILE A 181 6.15 5.09 3.61
C ILE A 181 7.23 4.31 4.37
N GLN A 182 8.25 5.02 4.86
CA GLN A 182 9.36 4.38 5.58
C GLN A 182 8.91 3.76 6.90
N PHE A 183 8.08 4.46 7.66
CA PHE A 183 7.53 3.98 8.93
C PHE A 183 6.72 2.69 8.75
N PHE A 184 5.75 2.68 7.82
CA PHE A 184 4.91 1.51 7.61
C PHE A 184 5.68 0.35 6.99
N ASN A 185 6.64 0.61 6.10
CA ASN A 185 7.53 -0.42 5.57
C ASN A 185 8.37 -1.06 6.69
N PHE A 186 8.97 -0.25 7.56
CA PHE A 186 9.76 -0.74 8.68
C PHE A 186 8.94 -1.65 9.59
N ILE A 187 7.75 -1.20 10.02
CA ILE A 187 6.88 -2.01 10.88
C ILE A 187 6.44 -3.30 10.16
N TYR A 188 6.03 -3.21 8.90
CA TYR A 188 5.63 -4.38 8.12
C TYR A 188 6.77 -5.41 8.00
N GLN A 189 8.00 -4.96 7.70
CA GLN A 189 9.17 -5.81 7.67
C GLN A 189 9.48 -6.43 9.04
N LEU A 190 9.36 -5.67 10.13
CA LEU A 190 9.51 -6.19 11.48
C LEU A 190 8.53 -7.34 11.76
N PHE A 191 7.25 -7.18 11.40
CA PHE A 191 6.24 -8.25 11.52
C PHE A 191 6.57 -9.47 10.63
N LEU A 192 7.09 -9.25 9.42
CA LEU A 192 7.54 -10.36 8.58
C LEU A 192 8.71 -11.13 9.21
N TYR A 193 9.71 -10.44 9.77
CA TYR A 193 10.84 -11.10 10.43
C TYR A 193 10.42 -11.84 11.71
N LEU A 194 9.47 -11.29 12.46
CA LEU A 194 8.92 -11.93 13.67
C LEU A 194 8.01 -13.13 13.36
N LEU A 195 7.55 -13.29 12.12
CA LEU A 195 6.68 -14.40 11.74
C LEU A 195 7.34 -15.77 12.01
N TYR A 196 8.61 -15.93 11.66
CA TYR A 196 9.33 -17.21 11.83
C TYR A 196 9.45 -17.65 13.32
N PRO A 197 10.00 -16.83 14.24
CA PRO A 197 10.06 -17.20 15.65
C PRO A 197 8.66 -17.38 16.26
N LEU A 198 7.67 -16.60 15.82
CA LEU A 198 6.29 -16.76 16.25
C LEU A 198 5.71 -18.12 15.84
N MET A 199 5.96 -18.59 14.62
CA MET A 199 5.52 -19.93 14.17
C MET A 199 6.14 -21.05 15.00
N ILE A 200 7.44 -20.95 15.33
CA ILE A 200 8.10 -21.92 16.23
C ILE A 200 7.45 -21.90 17.62
N ALA A 201 7.25 -20.71 18.19
CA ALA A 201 6.61 -20.56 19.49
C ALA A 201 5.19 -21.15 19.50
N LEU A 202 4.41 -20.95 18.43
CA LEU A 202 3.06 -21.52 18.29
C LEU A 202 3.08 -23.05 18.29
N ILE A 203 4.00 -23.67 17.54
CA ILE A 203 4.15 -25.14 17.52
C ILE A 203 4.46 -25.66 18.92
N ILE A 204 5.39 -25.03 19.63
CA ILE A 204 5.75 -25.40 21.01
C ILE A 204 4.54 -25.24 21.94
N ILE A 205 3.83 -24.12 21.88
CA ILE A 205 2.64 -23.86 22.71
C ILE A 205 1.56 -24.92 22.46
N ILE A 206 1.25 -25.22 21.19
CA ILE A 206 0.25 -26.22 20.81
C ILE A 206 0.66 -27.60 21.35
N PHE A 207 1.93 -27.97 21.19
CA PHE A 207 2.46 -29.25 21.68
C PHE A 207 2.36 -29.36 23.21
N VAL A 208 2.71 -28.30 23.94
CA VAL A 208 2.59 -28.24 25.41
C VAL A 208 1.13 -28.36 25.84
N ILE A 209 0.21 -27.64 25.19
CA ILE A 209 -1.23 -27.75 25.48
C ILE A 209 -1.72 -29.18 25.23
N TRP A 210 -1.27 -29.81 24.14
CA TRP A 210 -1.65 -31.17 23.78
C TRP A 210 -1.19 -32.21 24.82
N ILE A 211 0.09 -32.18 25.22
CA ILE A 211 0.62 -33.07 26.27
C ILE A 211 -0.15 -32.89 27.58
N ASN A 212 -0.38 -31.64 27.99
CA ASN A 212 -1.06 -31.34 29.24
C ASN A 212 -2.52 -31.84 29.22
N ASN A 213 -3.21 -31.65 28.10
CA ASN A 213 -4.58 -32.14 27.94
C ASN A 213 -4.64 -33.68 27.96
N LYS A 214 -3.67 -34.38 27.34
CA LYS A 214 -3.57 -35.85 27.40
C LYS A 214 -3.39 -36.35 28.84
N LYS A 215 -2.43 -35.78 29.58
CA LYS A 215 -2.19 -36.11 31.00
C LYS A 215 -3.41 -35.85 31.88
N LEU A 216 -4.11 -34.74 31.64
CA LEU A 216 -5.35 -34.41 32.37
C LEU A 216 -6.46 -35.43 32.10
N HIS A 217 -6.61 -35.87 30.86
CA HIS A 217 -7.63 -36.83 30.48
C HIS A 217 -7.38 -38.21 31.10
N GLU A 218 -6.12 -38.65 31.18
CA GLU A 218 -5.72 -39.88 31.88
C GLU A 218 -6.04 -39.82 33.38
N ARG A 219 -5.75 -38.71 34.05
CA ARG A 219 -6.07 -38.52 35.47
C ARG A 219 -7.57 -38.55 35.75
N LEU A 220 -8.37 -37.94 34.86
CA LEU A 220 -9.83 -37.95 34.98
C LEU A 220 -10.40 -39.38 34.84
N LYS A 221 -9.87 -40.20 33.92
CA LYS A 221 -10.29 -41.60 33.76
C LYS A 221 -10.00 -42.47 34.99
N LEU A 222 -8.95 -42.18 35.73
CA LEU A 222 -8.57 -42.91 36.94
C LEU A 222 -9.34 -42.46 38.19
N GLY A 223 -10.28 -41.51 38.08
CA GLY A 223 -10.93 -40.90 39.25
C GLY A 223 -9.97 -40.06 40.11
N LEU A 224 -8.75 -39.79 39.62
CA LEU A 224 -7.71 -39.03 40.31
C LEU A 224 -7.83 -37.53 40.07
N GLY A 225 -9.04 -37.03 39.86
CA GLY A 225 -9.34 -35.60 39.88
C GLY A 225 -9.25 -35.06 41.31
N LYS A 226 -8.06 -35.09 41.91
CA LYS A 226 -7.71 -34.36 43.14
C LYS A 226 -6.87 -33.15 42.75
#